data_AF-A0A8H5VE96-F1
#
_entry.id   AF-A0A8H5VE96-F1
#
_cell.length_a   1.000
_cell.length_b   1.000
_cell.length_c   1.000
_cell.angle_alpha   90.00
_cell.angle_beta   90.00
_cell.angle_gamma   90.00
#
_symmetry.space_group_name_H-M   'P 1'
#
loop_
_entity.id
_entity.type
_entity.pdbx_description
1 polymer ?
#
loop_
_entity_poly.entity_id
_entity_poly.type
_entity_poly.pdbx_seq_one_letter_code
_entity_poly.pdbx_strand_id
1 'polypeptide(L)'
;MQKGEHLAPNFVQDFHPFGRIPVLDDDGTRLFESRAICEYLVAKYGPKSALDRRTDQSYPELATYEQAASVEYSYFDPTMKTLAYEKLFKGFMGRGDPDKATVERLEIELVKVLDHYEKVLSHREYLAGNRPGLRGDLAP
;
A
#
# COMPACT_ATOMS: atom_id res chain seq x y z
N MET A 1 21.00 -3.62 1.24
CA MET A 1 20.70 -4.85 0.47
C MET A 1 21.57 -4.83 -0.79
N GLN A 2 22.32 -5.90 -1.06
CA GLN A 2 23.02 -6.02 -2.34
C GLN A 2 22.02 -6.29 -3.47
N LYS A 3 22.45 -6.00 -4.71
CA LYS A 3 21.63 -6.13 -5.91
C LYS A 3 21.16 -7.58 -6.09
N GLY A 4 19.86 -7.81 -5.94
CA GLY A 4 19.21 -9.09 -6.26
C GLY A 4 19.17 -10.14 -5.14
N GLU A 5 19.60 -9.84 -3.91
CA GLU A 5 19.53 -10.80 -2.78
C GLU A 5 18.12 -11.35 -2.53
N HIS A 6 17.09 -10.52 -2.76
CA HIS A 6 15.68 -10.91 -2.62
C HIS A 6 15.20 -11.98 -3.62
N LEU A 7 16.02 -12.27 -4.64
CA LEU A 7 15.75 -13.32 -5.64
C LEU A 7 16.56 -14.60 -5.37
N ALA A 8 17.48 -14.57 -4.41
CA ALA A 8 18.31 -15.72 -4.10
C ALA A 8 17.44 -16.87 -3.54
N PRO A 9 17.72 -18.15 -3.86
CA PRO A 9 16.89 -19.28 -3.44
C PRO A 9 16.67 -19.36 -1.93
N ASN A 10 17.70 -19.05 -1.14
CA ASN A 10 17.62 -18.97 0.31
C ASN A 10 16.66 -17.85 0.75
N PHE A 11 16.66 -16.68 0.10
CA PHE A 11 15.70 -15.63 0.42
C PHE A 11 14.26 -16.05 0.15
N VAL A 12 14.03 -16.68 -1.00
CA VAL A 12 12.69 -17.14 -1.38
C VAL A 12 12.17 -18.21 -0.43
N GLN A 13 13.06 -19.12 0.00
CA GLN A 13 12.73 -20.19 0.93
C GLN A 13 12.51 -19.68 2.36
N ASP A 14 13.37 -18.79 2.84
CA ASP A 14 13.43 -18.45 4.27
C ASP A 14 12.62 -17.19 4.65
N PHE A 15 12.27 -16.34 3.67
CA PHE A 15 11.74 -14.99 3.93
C PHE A 15 10.53 -14.59 3.08
N HIS A 16 10.51 -14.85 1.77
CA HIS A 16 9.38 -14.44 0.92
C HIS A 16 9.14 -15.41 -0.25
N PRO A 17 8.01 -16.15 -0.29
CA PRO A 17 7.79 -17.21 -1.29
C PRO A 17 7.77 -16.70 -2.75
N PHE A 18 7.46 -15.41 -2.94
CA PHE A 18 7.48 -14.73 -4.25
C PHE A 18 8.74 -13.91 -4.56
N GLY A 19 9.77 -13.95 -3.69
CA GLY A 19 11.00 -13.18 -3.87
C GLY A 19 10.75 -11.67 -3.97
N ARG A 20 9.82 -11.13 -3.17
CA ARG A 20 9.52 -9.70 -3.11
C ARG A 20 9.98 -9.12 -1.78
N ILE A 21 10.04 -7.80 -1.74
CA ILE A 21 10.28 -7.01 -0.54
C ILE A 21 9.10 -6.06 -0.35
N PRO A 22 8.77 -5.67 0.89
CA PRO A 22 9.49 -5.93 2.14
C PRO A 22 9.19 -7.27 2.82
N VAL A 23 10.10 -7.67 3.71
CA VAL A 23 9.95 -8.72 4.73
C VAL A 23 10.34 -8.11 6.08
N LEU A 24 9.67 -8.51 7.15
CA LEU A 24 9.98 -8.19 8.54
C LEU A 24 10.39 -9.48 9.28
N ASP A 25 11.44 -9.38 10.09
CA ASP A 25 11.72 -10.32 11.19
C ASP A 25 11.78 -9.50 12.48
N ASP A 26 10.83 -9.74 13.36
CA ASP A 26 10.68 -9.02 14.63
C ASP A 26 10.62 -10.02 15.79
N ASP A 27 11.77 -10.20 16.45
CA ASP A 27 12.00 -11.17 17.53
C ASP A 27 11.51 -12.59 17.19
N GLY A 28 11.79 -13.06 15.97
CA GLY A 28 11.36 -14.37 15.48
C GLY A 28 9.96 -14.41 14.88
N THR A 29 9.21 -13.30 14.90
CA THR A 29 7.98 -13.14 14.12
C THR A 29 8.33 -12.71 12.71
N ARG A 30 8.19 -13.62 11.74
CA ARG A 30 8.45 -13.33 10.33
C ARG A 30 7.17 -13.02 9.56
N LEU A 31 7.16 -11.89 8.86
CA LEU A 31 6.04 -11.43 8.04
C LEU A 31 6.53 -10.89 6.71
N PHE A 32 5.71 -11.05 5.68
CA PHE A 32 5.88 -10.41 4.38
C PHE A 32 4.56 -9.73 3.98
N GLU A 33 4.57 -8.98 2.88
CA GLU A 33 3.55 -7.98 2.50
C GLU A 33 3.58 -6.71 3.37
N SER A 34 3.91 -5.57 2.75
CA SER A 34 4.04 -4.27 3.44
C SER A 34 2.80 -3.92 4.27
N ARG A 35 1.62 -4.17 3.70
CA ARG A 35 0.32 -3.96 4.33
C ARG A 35 0.14 -4.79 5.59
N ALA A 36 0.53 -6.06 5.58
CA ALA A 36 0.44 -6.94 6.75
C ALA A 36 1.48 -6.55 7.82
N ILE A 37 2.69 -6.18 7.38
CA ILE A 37 3.76 -5.70 8.25
C ILE A 37 3.33 -4.43 9.00
N CYS A 38 2.79 -3.42 8.31
CA CYS A 38 2.33 -2.17 8.95
C CYS A 38 1.23 -2.44 9.99
N GLU A 39 0.27 -3.30 9.64
CA GLU A 39 -0.81 -3.69 10.54
C GLU A 39 -0.27 -4.41 11.79
N TYR A 40 0.73 -5.28 11.65
CA TYR A 40 1.38 -5.94 12.79
C TYR A 40 2.11 -4.95 13.69
N LEU A 41 2.89 -4.04 13.10
CA LEU A 41 3.66 -3.05 13.86
C LEU A 41 2.75 -2.12 14.66
N VAL A 42 1.62 -1.69 14.09
CA VAL A 42 0.62 -0.89 14.83
C VAL A 42 0.00 -1.70 15.97
N ALA A 43 -0.33 -2.98 15.76
CA ALA A 43 -0.86 -3.82 16.84
C ALA A 43 0.13 -3.99 18.00
N LYS A 44 1.40 -4.28 17.68
CA LYS A 44 2.41 -4.63 18.69
C LYS A 44 2.95 -3.40 19.41
N TYR A 45 3.25 -2.33 18.67
CA TYR A 45 3.98 -1.17 19.19
C TYR A 45 3.14 0.10 19.30
N GLY A 46 1.98 0.17 18.64
CA GLY A 46 1.09 1.31 18.67
C GLY A 46 -0.32 1.00 19.21
N PRO A 47 -0.52 0.14 20.22
CA PRO A 47 -1.86 -0.10 20.75
C PRO A 47 -2.44 1.23 21.25
N LYS A 48 -3.71 1.51 20.89
CA LYS A 48 -4.40 2.79 21.17
C LYS A 48 -3.83 4.02 20.44
N SER A 49 -2.89 3.85 19.52
CA SER A 49 -2.52 4.92 18.61
C SER A 49 -3.71 5.29 17.72
N ALA A 50 -3.68 6.48 17.11
CA ALA A 50 -4.70 6.89 16.15
C ALA A 50 -4.80 5.95 14.93
N LEU A 51 -3.78 5.12 14.70
CA LEU A 51 -3.70 4.16 13.60
C LEU A 51 -4.24 2.78 13.97
N ASP A 52 -4.44 2.50 15.26
CA ASP A 52 -4.98 1.22 15.71
C ASP A 52 -6.49 1.16 15.44
N ARG A 53 -6.88 0.38 14.44
CA ARG A 53 -8.27 0.16 14.05
C ARG A 53 -8.86 -1.12 14.61
N ARG A 54 -8.11 -1.87 15.43
CA ARG A 54 -8.57 -3.15 15.99
C ARG A 54 -9.30 -3.00 17.31
N THR A 55 -8.99 -1.94 18.07
CA THR A 55 -9.60 -1.65 19.36
C THR A 55 -10.60 -0.50 19.24
N ASP A 56 -11.68 -0.55 20.04
CA ASP A 56 -12.62 0.57 20.22
C ASP A 56 -13.26 1.09 18.92
N GLN A 57 -13.63 0.17 18.01
CA GLN A 57 -14.36 0.48 16.77
C GLN A 57 -15.71 -0.20 16.72
N SER A 58 -16.71 0.53 16.26
CA SER A 58 -18.00 -0.07 15.88
C SER A 58 -17.88 -0.83 14.55
N TYR A 59 -18.74 -1.82 14.33
CA TYR A 59 -18.76 -2.57 13.06
C TYR A 59 -18.90 -1.68 11.81
N PRO A 60 -19.71 -0.60 11.81
CA PRO A 60 -19.77 0.31 10.66
C PRO A 60 -18.47 1.08 10.39
N GLU A 61 -17.74 1.50 11.44
CA GLU A 61 -16.44 2.18 11.30
C GLU A 61 -15.39 1.23 10.70
N LEU A 62 -15.35 -0.02 11.19
CA LEU A 62 -14.45 -1.04 10.66
C LEU A 62 -14.79 -1.37 9.19
N ALA A 63 -16.08 -1.54 8.87
CA ALA A 63 -16.51 -1.80 7.50
C ALA A 63 -16.11 -0.68 6.53
N THR A 64 -16.19 0.58 6.98
CA THR A 64 -15.74 1.73 6.18
C THR A 64 -14.24 1.75 5.98
N TYR A 65 -13.47 1.41 7.03
CA TYR A 65 -12.01 1.30 6.95
C TYR A 65 -11.58 0.22 5.95
N GLU A 66 -12.15 -0.98 6.06
CA GLU A 66 -11.84 -2.10 5.16
C GLU A 66 -12.27 -1.80 3.72
N GLN A 67 -13.38 -1.10 3.52
CA GLN A 67 -13.78 -0.65 2.19
C GLN A 67 -12.74 0.29 1.59
N ALA A 68 -12.27 1.30 2.33
CA ALA A 68 -11.23 2.22 1.88
C ALA A 68 -9.92 1.49 1.56
N ALA A 69 -9.52 0.54 2.41
CA ALA A 69 -8.35 -0.31 2.20
C ALA A 69 -8.47 -1.18 0.93
N SER A 70 -9.65 -1.73 0.67
CA SER A 70 -9.91 -2.52 -0.53
C SER A 70 -9.88 -1.65 -1.80
N VAL A 71 -10.39 -0.42 -1.75
CA VAL A 71 -10.34 0.52 -2.88
C VAL A 71 -8.90 0.93 -3.19
N GLU A 72 -8.12 1.26 -2.16
CA GLU A 72 -6.69 1.55 -2.27
C GLU A 72 -5.94 0.40 -2.94
N TYR A 73 -6.10 -0.81 -2.42
CA TYR A 73 -5.44 -2.01 -2.95
C TYR A 73 -5.84 -2.35 -4.39
N SER A 74 -7.12 -2.17 -4.75
CA SER A 74 -7.66 -2.66 -6.02
C SER A 74 -7.50 -1.67 -7.17
N TYR A 75 -7.54 -0.36 -6.87
CA TYR A 75 -7.65 0.67 -7.91
C TYR A 75 -6.52 1.70 -7.85
N PHE A 76 -6.12 2.11 -6.65
CA PHE A 76 -5.06 3.12 -6.50
C PHE A 76 -3.68 2.49 -6.70
N ASP A 77 -3.36 1.46 -5.92
CA ASP A 77 -2.03 0.83 -5.87
C ASP A 77 -1.55 0.30 -7.23
N PRO A 78 -2.33 -0.45 -8.03
CA PRO A 78 -1.84 -0.98 -9.30
C PRO A 78 -1.58 0.14 -10.31
N THR A 79 -2.46 1.14 -10.34
CA THR A 79 -2.36 2.30 -11.24
C THR A 79 -1.14 3.13 -10.92
N MET A 80 -0.98 3.49 -9.64
CA MET A 80 0.12 4.32 -9.18
C MET A 80 1.46 3.58 -9.27
N LYS A 81 1.55 2.30 -8.89
CA LYS A 81 2.79 1.53 -9.04
C LYS A 81 3.26 1.44 -10.48
N THR A 82 2.33 1.21 -11.41
CA THR A 82 2.69 1.09 -12.83
C THR A 82 3.12 2.44 -13.40
N LEU A 83 2.42 3.52 -13.04
CA LEU A 83 2.76 4.87 -13.48
C LEU A 83 4.10 5.34 -12.88
N ALA A 84 4.38 5.07 -11.61
CA ALA A 84 5.69 5.30 -11.00
C ALA A 84 6.78 4.49 -11.69
N TYR A 85 6.50 3.22 -12.03
CA TYR A 85 7.45 2.40 -12.76
C TYR A 85 7.81 3.02 -14.11
N GLU A 86 6.81 3.36 -14.94
CA GLU A 86 7.02 3.93 -16.26
C GLU A 86 7.72 5.29 -16.20
N LYS A 87 7.25 6.22 -15.34
CA LYS A 87 7.73 7.62 -15.34
C LYS A 87 8.99 7.85 -14.53
N LEU A 88 9.21 7.11 -13.44
CA LEU A 88 10.30 7.37 -12.49
C LEU A 88 11.36 6.27 -12.55
N PHE A 89 10.95 5.01 -12.44
CA PHE A 89 11.90 3.92 -12.25
C PHE A 89 12.50 3.39 -13.55
N LYS A 90 11.77 3.38 -14.65
CA LYS A 90 12.23 2.83 -15.94
C LYS A 90 13.42 3.62 -16.49
N GLY A 91 13.32 4.95 -16.45
CA GLY A 91 14.42 5.86 -16.79
C GLY A 91 15.62 5.68 -15.85
N PHE A 92 15.39 5.66 -14.53
CA PHE A 92 16.45 5.46 -13.54
C PHE A 92 17.15 4.10 -13.69
N MET A 93 16.42 3.05 -14.08
CA MET A 93 16.96 1.71 -14.30
C MET A 93 17.59 1.52 -15.70
N GLY A 94 17.60 2.56 -16.55
CA GLY A 94 18.12 2.46 -17.92
C GLY A 94 17.31 1.50 -18.81
N ARG A 95 16.03 1.29 -18.50
CA ARG A 95 15.12 0.37 -19.22
C ARG A 95 14.36 1.04 -20.38
N GLY A 96 14.85 2.19 -20.84
CA GLY A 96 14.26 2.97 -21.92
C GLY A 96 13.19 3.95 -21.47
N ASP A 97 12.53 4.55 -22.45
CA ASP A 97 11.54 5.61 -22.23
C ASP A 97 10.19 5.06 -21.73
N PRO A 98 9.39 5.90 -21.03
CA PRO A 98 8.04 5.56 -20.64
C PRO A 98 7.17 5.23 -21.87
N ASP A 99 6.33 4.21 -21.77
CA ASP A 99 5.30 3.97 -22.77
C ASP A 99 4.18 5.01 -22.64
N LYS A 100 4.13 5.94 -23.60
CA LYS A 100 3.17 7.05 -23.60
C LYS A 100 1.72 6.59 -23.57
N ALA A 101 1.36 5.55 -24.32
CA ALA A 101 -0.02 5.07 -24.37
C ALA A 101 -0.45 4.44 -23.03
N THR A 102 0.47 3.70 -22.40
CA THR A 102 0.25 3.15 -21.05
C THR A 102 0.14 4.27 -20.01
N VAL A 103 1.02 5.27 -20.06
CA VAL A 103 0.99 6.42 -19.14
C VAL A 103 -0.32 7.19 -19.27
N GLU A 104 -0.74 7.56 -20.49
CA GLU A 104 -1.99 8.31 -20.71
C GLU A 104 -3.22 7.55 -20.19
N ARG A 105 -3.30 6.23 -20.44
CA ARG A 105 -4.39 5.40 -19.93
C ARG A 105 -4.42 5.37 -18.41
N LEU A 106 -3.27 5.17 -17.78
CA LEU A 106 -3.16 5.08 -16.32
C LEU A 106 -3.40 6.44 -15.65
N GLU A 107 -3.04 7.55 -16.28
CA GLU A 107 -3.37 8.89 -15.78
C GLU A 107 -4.89 9.10 -15.75
N ILE A 108 -5.61 8.67 -16.79
CA ILE A 108 -7.08 8.73 -16.82
C ILE A 108 -7.69 7.83 -15.73
N GLU A 109 -7.17 6.62 -15.54
CA GLU A 109 -7.61 5.71 -14.47
C GLU A 109 -7.34 6.30 -13.08
N LEU A 110 -6.16 6.90 -12.88
CA LEU A 110 -5.78 7.53 -11.62
C LEU A 110 -6.68 8.72 -11.29
N VAL A 111 -6.99 9.58 -12.27
CA VAL A 111 -7.93 10.69 -12.09
C VAL A 111 -9.29 10.19 -11.60
N LYS A 112 -9.82 9.09 -12.14
CA LYS A 112 -11.10 8.53 -11.67
C LYS A 112 -11.04 8.09 -10.20
N VAL A 113 -9.92 7.53 -9.76
CA VAL A 113 -9.71 7.13 -8.36
C VAL A 113 -9.61 8.38 -7.47
N LEU A 114 -8.86 9.39 -7.89
CA LEU A 114 -8.71 10.64 -7.16
C LEU A 114 -10.03 11.43 -7.10
N ASP A 115 -10.84 11.44 -8.16
CA ASP A 115 -12.19 12.03 -8.15
C ASP A 115 -13.12 11.32 -7.15
N HIS A 116 -12.97 10.01 -6.99
CA HIS A 116 -13.69 9.27 -5.95
C HIS A 116 -13.21 9.68 -4.56
N TYR A 117 -11.89 9.80 -4.36
CA TYR A 117 -11.29 10.22 -3.09
C TYR A 117 -11.73 11.64 -2.72
N GLU A 118 -11.72 12.58 -3.67
CA GLU A 118 -12.19 13.95 -3.47
C GLU A 118 -13.66 13.99 -3.01
N LYS A 119 -14.53 13.17 -3.62
CA LYS A 119 -15.94 13.06 -3.19
C LYS A 119 -16.06 12.54 -1.76
N VAL A 120 -15.27 11.53 -1.40
CA VAL A 120 -15.26 11.00 -0.03
C VAL A 120 -14.77 12.06 0.96
N LEU A 121 -13.66 12.73 0.64
CA LEU A 121 -13.02 13.75 1.48
C LEU A 121 -13.83 15.06 1.56
N SER A 122 -14.71 15.33 0.60
CA SER A 122 -15.65 16.45 0.67
C SER A 122 -16.69 16.30 1.79
N HIS A 123 -16.86 15.09 2.31
CA HIS A 123 -17.85 14.76 3.35
C HIS A 123 -17.21 14.16 4.62
N ARG A 124 -15.91 13.87 4.59
CA ARG A 124 -15.17 13.18 5.66
C ARG A 124 -13.76 13.71 5.76
N GLU A 125 -13.20 13.73 6.95
CA GLU A 125 -11.82 14.20 7.16
C GLU A 125 -10.77 13.20 6.63
N TYR A 126 -11.08 11.91 6.60
CA TYR A 126 -10.19 10.84 6.15
C TYR A 126 -10.91 9.87 5.21
N LEU A 127 -10.15 9.18 4.34
CA LEU A 127 -10.72 8.19 3.41
C LEU A 127 -11.37 7.04 4.17
N ALA A 128 -10.77 6.68 5.30
CA ALA A 128 -11.21 5.58 6.14
C ALA A 128 -12.20 6.00 7.26
N GLY A 129 -12.78 7.20 7.17
CA GLY A 129 -13.82 7.68 8.08
C GLY A 129 -13.45 8.98 8.81
N ASN A 130 -13.80 9.07 10.10
CA ASN A 130 -13.60 10.28 10.91
C ASN A 130 -12.30 10.28 11.73
N ARG A 131 -11.44 9.29 11.49
CA ARG A 131 -10.15 9.12 12.16
C ARG A 131 -9.16 8.58 11.14
N PRO A 132 -7.86 8.95 11.23
CA PRO A 132 -6.84 8.48 10.31
C PRO A 132 -6.73 6.95 10.34
N GLY A 133 -6.25 6.39 9.25
CA GLY A 133 -5.92 4.97 9.14
C GLY A 133 -4.64 4.73 8.36
N LEU A 134 -4.03 3.54 8.54
CA LEU A 134 -2.89 3.12 7.72
C LEU A 134 -3.24 3.05 6.22
N ARG A 135 -4.53 2.85 5.91
CA ARG A 135 -5.04 2.58 4.57
C ARG A 135 -5.71 3.83 4.01
N GLY A 136 -5.29 4.26 2.83
CA GLY A 136 -5.80 5.46 2.17
C GLY A 136 -5.14 6.76 2.62
N ASP A 137 -4.91 6.96 3.93
CA ASP A 137 -4.41 8.26 4.44
C ASP A 137 -2.89 8.31 4.61
N LEU A 138 -2.25 7.16 4.88
CA LEU A 138 -0.81 7.05 5.16
C LEU A 138 -0.12 5.94 4.35
N ALA A 139 -0.81 5.33 3.38
CA ALA A 139 -0.21 4.31 2.54
C ALA A 139 0.82 4.97 1.58
N PRO A 140 2.11 4.60 1.65
CA PRO A 140 3.13 5.10 0.74
C PRO A 140 3.04 4.45 -0.66
#